data_AF-T1GBL5-F1
#
_entry.id   AF-T1GBL5-F1
#
_cell.length_a   1.000
_cell.length_b   1.000
_cell.length_c   1.000
_cell.angle_alpha   90.00
_cell.angle_beta   90.00
_cell.angle_gamma   90.00
#
_symmetry.space_group_name_H-M   'P 1'
#
loop_
_entity.id
_entity.type
_entity.pdbx_description
1 polymer ?
#
loop_
_entity_poly.entity_id
_entity_poly.type
_entity_poly.pdbx_seq_one_letter_code
_entity_poly.pdbx_strand_id
1 'polypeptide(L)'
;PPPKSRFCRGVPDAKIRIFDLGRKKAGVEDFPLCVHLVSDEYEQLSSEALEAGRICCNKYLVKHCGKDQFHIRMRLHPFHVIRINKMLSCAGADRLQTGMRGAFGKPQGTVARVRIGQPIMSVRSSDRYKAQVIEALRRAKLAPDGCNVQYRPEHGPMAAWEKVQRDLYA
;
A
#
# COMPACT_ATOMS: atom_id res chain seq x y z
N PRO A 1 -11.59 -0.86 -16.12
CA PRO A 1 -11.17 -0.01 -14.97
C PRO A 1 -11.05 1.45 -15.43
N PRO A 2 -11.32 2.48 -14.59
CA PRO A 2 -11.07 3.90 -14.92
C PRO A 2 -9.62 4.32 -14.61
N PRO A 3 -8.69 4.30 -15.58
CA PRO A 3 -7.37 4.89 -15.41
C PRO A 3 -7.40 6.40 -15.63
N LYS A 4 -6.33 7.07 -15.16
CA LYS A 4 -5.94 8.39 -15.66
C LYS A 4 -5.85 8.31 -17.18
N SER A 5 -6.63 9.13 -17.87
CA SER A 5 -6.80 9.04 -19.33
C SER A 5 -7.24 10.39 -19.90
N ARG A 6 -7.34 10.49 -21.23
CA ARG A 6 -7.87 11.70 -21.90
C ARG A 6 -9.30 12.06 -21.47
N PHE A 7 -10.05 11.08 -20.97
CA PHE A 7 -11.42 11.22 -20.49
C PHE A 7 -11.50 11.45 -18.96
N CYS A 8 -10.56 10.90 -18.19
CA CYS A 8 -10.44 11.09 -16.75
C CYS A 8 -9.22 11.98 -16.45
N ARG A 9 -9.45 13.29 -16.54
CA ARG A 9 -8.44 14.34 -16.29
C ARG A 9 -8.50 14.83 -14.83
N GLY A 10 -7.47 15.55 -14.38
CA GLY A 10 -7.42 16.11 -13.03
C GLY A 10 -7.24 15.06 -11.93
N VAL A 11 -6.70 13.89 -12.27
CA VAL A 11 -6.39 12.82 -11.31
C VAL A 11 -5.15 13.22 -10.50
N PRO A 12 -5.22 13.19 -9.16
CA PRO A 12 -4.04 13.45 -8.33
C PRO A 12 -2.97 12.37 -8.56
N ASP A 13 -1.70 12.75 -8.49
CA ASP A 13 -0.60 11.82 -8.65
C ASP A 13 -0.52 10.85 -7.47
N ALA A 14 -0.13 9.60 -7.76
CA ALA A 14 0.01 8.55 -6.76
C ALA A 14 1.06 8.91 -5.70
N LYS A 15 0.79 8.56 -4.44
CA LYS A 15 1.74 8.80 -3.34
C LYS A 15 3.00 7.94 -3.46
N ILE A 16 2.86 6.68 -3.83
CA ILE A 16 3.99 5.82 -4.17
C ILE A 16 4.62 6.26 -5.49
N ARG A 17 5.92 6.59 -5.46
CA ARG A 17 6.70 6.99 -6.65
C ARG A 17 7.91 6.10 -6.90
N ILE A 18 8.36 5.37 -5.88
CA ILE A 18 9.56 4.52 -5.94
C ILE A 18 9.13 3.07 -5.79
N PHE A 19 9.38 2.27 -6.82
CA PHE A 19 9.00 0.85 -6.83
C PHE A 19 10.16 -0.09 -6.54
N ASP A 20 11.41 0.34 -6.73
CA ASP A 20 12.62 -0.46 -6.46
C ASP A 20 13.51 0.23 -5.42
N LEU A 21 13.93 -0.52 -4.39
CA LEU A 21 14.77 -0.04 -3.28
C LEU A 21 15.89 -1.01 -2.91
N GLY A 22 16.86 -0.53 -2.14
CA GLY A 22 18.08 -1.27 -1.82
C GLY A 22 19.01 -1.35 -3.02
N ARG A 23 19.78 -2.44 -3.13
CA ARG A 23 20.78 -2.64 -4.18
C ARG A 23 20.14 -3.16 -5.47
N LYS A 24 19.36 -2.29 -6.14
CA LYS A 24 18.63 -2.60 -7.40
C LYS A 24 19.50 -3.01 -8.59
N LYS A 25 20.80 -2.67 -8.56
CA LYS A 25 21.79 -3.04 -9.59
C LYS A 25 22.58 -4.32 -9.25
N ALA A 26 22.29 -4.99 -8.13
CA ALA A 26 23.00 -6.23 -7.77
C ALA A 26 22.78 -7.32 -8.83
N GLY A 27 23.75 -8.22 -8.94
CA GLY A 27 23.64 -9.39 -9.83
C GLY A 27 22.49 -10.31 -9.44
N VAL A 28 22.22 -11.32 -10.28
CA VAL A 28 21.26 -12.38 -9.91
C VAL A 28 21.87 -13.29 -8.85
N GLU A 29 23.14 -13.66 -9.02
CA GLU A 29 23.92 -14.50 -8.09
C GLU A 29 24.07 -13.90 -6.67
N ASP A 30 24.06 -12.56 -6.56
CA ASP A 30 24.23 -11.86 -5.29
C ASP A 30 23.09 -12.12 -4.29
N PHE A 31 21.87 -12.38 -4.78
CA PHE A 31 20.67 -12.50 -3.95
C PHE A 31 19.83 -13.72 -4.35
N PRO A 32 20.21 -14.94 -3.90
CA PRO A 32 19.51 -16.18 -4.26
C PRO A 32 18.15 -16.32 -3.57
N LEU A 33 17.97 -15.74 -2.37
CA LEU A 33 16.70 -15.81 -1.65
C LEU A 33 15.70 -14.81 -2.25
N CYS A 34 14.49 -15.27 -2.55
CA CYS A 34 13.36 -14.42 -2.93
C CYS A 34 12.13 -14.73 -2.06
N VAL A 35 11.57 -13.71 -1.41
CA VAL A 35 10.36 -13.83 -0.58
C VAL A 35 9.32 -12.84 -1.10
N HIS A 36 8.07 -13.30 -1.21
CA HIS A 36 6.95 -12.52 -1.72
C HIS A 36 5.91 -12.27 -0.64
N LEU A 37 5.39 -11.05 -0.58
CA LEU A 37 4.14 -10.74 0.09
C LEU A 37 3.01 -10.87 -0.94
N VAL A 38 2.12 -11.83 -0.72
CA VAL A 38 1.02 -12.18 -1.64
C VAL A 38 -0.30 -11.79 -1.00
N SER A 39 -1.22 -11.23 -1.80
CA SER A 39 -2.60 -11.00 -1.33
C SER A 39 -3.41 -12.28 -1.46
N ASP A 40 -4.14 -12.63 -0.42
CA ASP A 40 -5.09 -13.75 -0.42
C ASP A 40 -6.55 -13.27 -0.61
N GLU A 41 -6.72 -11.99 -0.92
CA GLU A 41 -8.02 -11.34 -1.05
C GLU A 41 -8.17 -10.65 -2.40
N TYR A 42 -9.41 -10.47 -2.83
CA TYR A 42 -9.73 -9.67 -4.01
C TYR A 42 -10.13 -8.26 -3.57
N GLU A 43 -9.19 -7.33 -3.62
CA GLU A 43 -9.34 -6.01 -3.00
C GLU A 43 -8.66 -4.87 -3.80
N GLN A 44 -8.74 -3.65 -3.26
CA GLN A 44 -8.11 -2.45 -3.82
C GLN A 44 -7.18 -1.80 -2.78
N LEU A 45 -5.88 -1.79 -3.08
CA LEU A 45 -4.87 -1.20 -2.21
C LEU A 45 -4.63 0.27 -2.56
N SER A 46 -4.74 1.17 -1.58
CA SER A 46 -4.48 2.60 -1.79
C SER A 46 -3.01 2.89 -2.12
N SER A 47 -2.76 3.94 -2.92
CA SER A 47 -1.39 4.37 -3.22
C SER A 47 -0.60 4.76 -1.97
N GLU A 48 -1.32 5.26 -0.97
CA GLU A 48 -0.88 5.64 0.37
C GLU A 48 -0.43 4.41 1.16
N ALA A 49 -1.22 3.33 1.17
CA ALA A 49 -0.88 2.09 1.84
C ALA A 49 0.32 1.40 1.19
N LEU A 50 0.41 1.40 -0.14
CA LEU A 50 1.59 0.89 -0.85
C LEU A 50 2.87 1.64 -0.44
N GLU A 51 2.81 2.97 -0.33
CA GLU A 51 3.95 3.77 0.10
C GLU A 51 4.29 3.51 1.58
N ALA A 52 3.30 3.40 2.46
CA ALA A 52 3.51 3.11 3.87
C ALA A 52 4.13 1.72 4.11
N GLY A 53 3.61 0.68 3.44
CA GLY A 53 4.17 -0.68 3.48
C GLY A 53 5.61 -0.73 2.95
N ARG A 54 5.89 0.02 1.86
CA ARG A 54 7.23 0.16 1.30
C ARG A 54 8.21 0.82 2.28
N ILE A 55 7.81 1.91 2.93
CA ILE A 55 8.63 2.61 3.95
C ILE A 55 8.91 1.68 5.12
N CYS A 56 7.88 0.99 5.63
CA CYS A 56 8.01 0.07 6.75
C CYS A 56 9.03 -1.05 6.46
N CYS A 57 8.83 -1.76 5.35
CA CYS A 57 9.70 -2.87 4.94
C CYS A 57 11.17 -2.39 4.80
N ASN A 58 11.38 -1.28 4.09
CA ASN A 58 12.72 -0.74 3.88
C ASN A 58 13.38 -0.29 5.19
N LYS A 59 12.65 0.40 6.07
CA LYS A 59 13.20 0.89 7.35
C LYS A 59 13.67 -0.27 8.23
N TYR A 60 12.91 -1.36 8.29
CA TYR A 60 13.29 -2.55 9.05
C TYR A 60 14.54 -3.23 8.46
N LEU A 61 14.54 -3.46 7.14
CA LEU A 61 15.67 -4.13 6.48
C LEU A 61 16.96 -3.32 6.50
N VAL A 62 16.91 -2.00 6.34
CA VAL A 62 18.09 -1.14 6.49
C VAL A 62 18.68 -1.26 7.89
N LYS A 63 17.84 -1.33 8.93
CA LYS A 63 18.29 -1.42 10.33
C LYS A 63 18.91 -2.79 10.66
N HIS A 64 18.33 -3.88 10.16
CA HIS A 64 18.71 -5.23 10.59
C HIS A 64 19.64 -5.97 9.61
N CYS A 65 19.56 -5.69 8.31
CA CYS A 65 20.35 -6.36 7.28
C CYS A 65 21.42 -5.43 6.67
N GLY A 66 21.21 -4.11 6.73
CA GLY A 66 22.05 -3.12 6.04
C GLY A 66 21.54 -2.81 4.63
N LYS A 67 21.72 -1.55 4.21
CA LYS A 67 21.10 -0.98 2.99
C LYS A 67 21.41 -1.73 1.69
N ASP A 68 22.58 -2.35 1.59
CA ASP A 68 23.07 -2.98 0.35
C ASP A 68 22.92 -4.51 0.31
N GLN A 69 22.28 -5.10 1.33
CA GLN A 69 22.13 -6.56 1.46
C GLN A 69 20.79 -7.09 0.94
N PHE A 70 19.97 -6.22 0.34
CA PHE A 70 18.67 -6.61 -0.18
C PHE A 70 18.25 -5.75 -1.39
N HIS A 71 17.26 -6.23 -2.12
CA HIS A 71 16.53 -5.46 -3.13
C HIS A 71 15.03 -5.69 -2.95
N ILE A 72 14.29 -4.61 -2.71
CA ILE A 72 12.82 -4.62 -2.59
C ILE A 72 12.23 -4.13 -3.91
N ARG A 73 11.22 -4.83 -4.40
CA ARG A 73 10.40 -4.43 -5.54
C ARG A 73 8.91 -4.45 -5.18
N MET A 74 8.27 -3.29 -5.29
CA MET A 74 6.81 -3.17 -5.32
C MET A 74 6.32 -3.61 -6.70
N ARG A 75 5.42 -4.59 -6.74
CA ARG A 75 4.94 -5.19 -7.99
C ARG A 75 3.66 -4.52 -8.50
N LEU A 76 2.84 -4.03 -7.58
CA LEU A 76 1.57 -3.38 -7.88
C LEU A 76 1.75 -1.91 -8.24
N HIS A 77 0.99 -1.45 -9.23
CA HIS A 77 0.95 -0.06 -9.66
C HIS A 77 -0.48 0.50 -9.53
N PRO A 78 -0.66 1.67 -8.87
CA PRO A 78 -1.98 2.22 -8.63
C PRO A 78 -2.51 2.99 -9.86
N PHE A 79 -3.10 2.25 -10.80
CA PHE A 79 -3.70 2.86 -12.00
C PHE A 79 -5.19 3.14 -11.88
N HIS A 80 -5.89 2.50 -10.93
CA HIS A 80 -7.33 2.67 -10.79
C HIS A 80 -7.63 3.98 -10.07
N VAL A 81 -8.48 4.82 -10.65
CA VAL A 81 -8.87 6.10 -10.06
C VAL A 81 -10.15 5.91 -9.25
N ILE A 82 -10.08 6.22 -7.97
CA ILE A 82 -11.27 6.29 -7.10
C ILE A 82 -11.88 7.69 -7.17
N ARG A 83 -13.20 7.74 -7.06
CA ARG A 83 -13.99 8.98 -7.15
C ARG A 83 -14.73 9.22 -5.85
N ILE A 84 -14.96 10.50 -5.55
CA ILE A 84 -15.75 10.93 -4.40
C ILE A 84 -16.79 11.97 -4.83
N ASN A 85 -18.04 11.77 -4.39
CA ASN A 85 -19.05 12.82 -4.41
C ASN A 85 -18.97 13.55 -3.07
N LYS A 86 -18.23 14.68 -3.00
CA LYS A 86 -18.02 15.39 -1.73
C LYS A 86 -19.29 16.11 -1.31
N MET A 87 -19.83 15.75 -0.15
CA MET A 87 -20.90 16.50 0.51
C MET A 87 -20.33 17.67 1.30
N LEU A 88 -21.00 18.83 1.24
CA LEU A 88 -20.70 19.99 2.08
C LEU A 88 -21.21 19.72 3.49
N SER A 89 -20.34 19.94 4.48
CA SER A 89 -20.63 19.69 5.89
C SER A 89 -20.92 20.99 6.68
N CYS A 90 -21.21 22.09 6.00
CA CYS A 90 -21.47 23.40 6.63
C CYS A 90 -22.97 23.70 6.80
N ALA A 91 -23.30 24.62 7.70
CA ALA A 91 -24.67 25.11 7.87
C ALA A 91 -25.17 25.78 6.58
N GLY A 92 -26.39 25.45 6.14
CA GLY A 92 -26.94 25.92 4.88
C GLY A 92 -26.42 25.20 3.63
N ALA A 93 -25.74 24.05 3.78
CA ALA A 93 -25.25 23.23 2.66
C ALA A 93 -26.37 22.80 1.70
N ASP A 94 -27.60 22.65 2.19
CA ASP A 94 -28.81 22.35 1.41
C ASP A 94 -29.09 23.41 0.33
N ARG A 95 -28.70 24.66 0.56
CA ARG A 95 -28.87 25.75 -0.40
C ARG A 95 -27.86 25.71 -1.53
N LEU A 96 -26.67 25.14 -1.27
CA LEU A 96 -25.52 25.15 -2.18
C LEU A 96 -25.31 23.81 -2.88
N GLN A 97 -25.82 22.73 -2.30
CA GLN A 97 -25.61 21.37 -2.79
C GLN A 97 -26.92 20.72 -3.21
N THR A 98 -26.89 19.99 -4.32
CA THR A 98 -28.05 19.29 -4.88
C THR A 98 -28.20 17.83 -4.39
N GLY A 99 -27.54 17.48 -3.29
CA GLY A 99 -27.50 16.12 -2.75
C GLY A 99 -26.93 15.11 -3.76
N MET A 100 -27.76 14.14 -4.16
CA MET A 100 -27.39 13.04 -5.07
C MET A 100 -27.70 13.33 -6.54
N ARG A 101 -28.26 14.50 -6.88
CA ARG A 101 -28.44 14.89 -8.28
C ARG A 101 -27.07 15.15 -8.90
N GLY A 102 -26.73 14.45 -9.99
CA GLY A 102 -25.40 14.56 -10.61
C GLY A 102 -24.27 13.95 -9.79
N ALA A 103 -24.52 12.85 -9.07
CA ALA A 103 -23.58 12.22 -8.13
C ALA A 103 -22.29 11.61 -8.72
N PHE A 104 -21.97 11.84 -9.99
CA PHE A 104 -20.70 11.35 -10.55
C PHE A 104 -19.53 12.10 -9.91
N GLY A 105 -18.78 11.39 -9.07
CA GLY A 105 -17.73 11.97 -8.25
C GLY A 105 -16.52 12.48 -9.03
N LYS A 106 -15.75 13.35 -8.37
CA LYS A 106 -14.44 13.81 -8.87
C LYS A 106 -13.34 12.83 -8.47
N PRO A 107 -12.25 12.69 -9.24
CA PRO A 107 -11.08 11.89 -8.84
C PRO A 107 -10.55 12.32 -7.46
N GLN A 108 -10.38 11.36 -6.54
CA GLN A 108 -9.88 11.61 -5.18
C GLN A 108 -8.50 11.00 -4.95
N GLY A 109 -8.23 9.84 -5.54
CA GLY A 109 -7.01 9.07 -5.29
C GLY A 109 -6.81 7.96 -6.30
N THR A 110 -5.69 7.26 -6.17
CA THR A 110 -5.35 6.11 -7.01
C THR A 110 -5.15 4.87 -6.15
N VAL A 111 -5.58 3.72 -6.68
CA VAL A 111 -5.51 2.43 -6.01
C VAL A 111 -5.01 1.36 -6.99
N ALA A 112 -4.36 0.33 -6.46
CA ALA A 112 -3.98 -0.86 -7.18
C ALA A 112 -5.04 -1.94 -6.95
N ARG A 113 -5.60 -2.50 -8.02
CA ARG A 113 -6.52 -3.63 -7.93
C ARG A 113 -5.72 -4.92 -7.85
N VAL A 114 -6.01 -5.73 -6.84
CA VAL A 114 -5.26 -6.95 -6.54
C VAL A 114 -6.17 -8.16 -6.68
N ARG A 115 -5.61 -9.26 -7.17
CA ARG A 115 -6.27 -10.57 -7.24
C ARG A 115 -5.72 -11.49 -6.17
N ILE A 116 -6.50 -12.49 -5.81
CA ILE A 116 -6.07 -13.60 -4.95
C ILE A 116 -4.83 -14.26 -5.60
N GLY A 117 -3.79 -14.48 -4.80
CA GLY A 117 -2.51 -15.03 -5.24
C GLY A 117 -1.58 -14.03 -5.94
N GLN A 118 -1.95 -12.75 -6.06
CA GLN A 118 -1.11 -11.74 -6.72
C GLN A 118 -0.03 -11.20 -5.76
N PRO A 119 1.26 -11.20 -6.14
CA PRO A 119 2.32 -10.64 -5.31
C PRO A 119 2.24 -9.11 -5.26
N ILE A 120 2.20 -8.58 -4.04
CA ILE A 120 2.20 -7.13 -3.72
C ILE A 120 3.63 -6.59 -3.74
N MET A 121 4.51 -7.23 -2.96
CA MET A 121 5.89 -6.82 -2.74
C MET A 121 6.80 -8.05 -2.83
N SER A 122 8.00 -7.88 -3.38
CA SER A 122 9.00 -8.94 -3.51
C SER A 122 10.31 -8.43 -2.93
N VAL A 123 10.97 -9.25 -2.12
CA VAL A 123 12.28 -8.92 -1.55
C VAL A 123 13.24 -10.03 -1.91
N ARG A 124 14.38 -9.65 -2.49
CA ARG A 124 15.50 -10.55 -2.70
C ARG A 124 16.67 -10.21 -1.79
N SER A 125 17.32 -11.23 -1.24
CA SER A 125 18.46 -11.08 -0.33
C SER A 125 19.32 -12.37 -0.31
N SER A 126 20.26 -12.46 0.62
CA SER A 126 20.99 -13.68 0.95
C SER A 126 20.18 -14.54 1.95
N ASP A 127 20.37 -15.86 1.93
CA ASP A 127 19.68 -16.81 2.83
C ASP A 127 19.92 -16.51 4.32
N ARG A 128 21.06 -15.87 4.66
CA ARG A 128 21.36 -15.42 6.02
C ARG A 128 20.29 -14.50 6.61
N TYR A 129 19.65 -13.69 5.76
CA TYR A 129 18.67 -12.68 6.19
C TYR A 129 17.22 -13.14 6.06
N LYS A 130 16.98 -14.44 5.81
CA LYS A 130 15.63 -14.99 5.59
C LYS A 130 14.61 -14.60 6.66
N ALA A 131 14.96 -14.78 7.94
CA ALA A 131 14.08 -14.42 9.05
C ALA A 131 13.72 -12.92 9.05
N GLN A 132 14.69 -12.07 8.72
CA GLN A 132 14.55 -10.62 8.77
C GLN A 132 13.72 -10.12 7.58
N VAL A 133 13.83 -10.77 6.43
CA VAL A 133 12.98 -10.51 5.26
C VAL A 133 11.54 -10.90 5.53
N ILE A 134 11.29 -12.06 6.14
CA ILE A 134 9.94 -12.49 6.51
C ILE A 134 9.32 -11.50 7.50
N GLU A 135 10.06 -11.11 8.53
CA GLU A 135 9.60 -10.16 9.54
C GLU A 135 9.33 -8.76 8.94
N ALA A 136 10.18 -8.30 8.01
CA ALA A 136 9.95 -7.04 7.29
C ALA A 136 8.63 -7.06 6.49
N LEU A 137 8.34 -8.17 5.82
CA LEU A 137 7.11 -8.34 5.06
C LEU A 137 5.89 -8.49 5.97
N ARG A 138 6.03 -9.16 7.13
CA ARG A 138 4.97 -9.24 8.14
C ARG A 138 4.60 -7.86 8.65
N ARG A 139 5.59 -7.01 8.96
CA ARG A 139 5.35 -5.63 9.39
C ARG A 139 4.75 -4.77 8.30
N ALA A 140 5.10 -5.01 7.04
CA ALA A 140 4.55 -4.31 5.89
C ALA A 140 3.12 -4.75 5.52
N LYS A 141 2.55 -5.73 6.24
CA LYS A 141 1.18 -6.21 6.02
C LYS A 141 0.20 -5.05 6.19
N LEU A 142 -0.60 -4.86 5.16
CA LEU A 142 -1.64 -3.85 5.12
C LEU A 142 -2.93 -4.45 5.67
N ALA A 143 -3.75 -3.65 6.33
CA ALA A 143 -5.04 -4.07 6.85
C ALA A 143 -6.20 -3.39 6.10
N PRO A 144 -7.25 -4.14 5.77
CA PRO A 144 -8.44 -3.58 5.16
C PRO A 144 -9.15 -2.63 6.14
N ASP A 145 -9.62 -1.49 5.64
CA ASP A 145 -10.38 -0.45 6.34
C ASP A 145 -11.76 -0.25 5.70
N GLY A 146 -12.39 -1.36 5.29
CA GLY A 146 -13.68 -1.40 4.61
C GLY A 146 -13.62 -0.90 3.16
N CYS A 147 -13.43 0.41 2.97
CA CYS A 147 -13.44 1.07 1.65
C CYS A 147 -12.02 1.29 1.07
N ASN A 148 -11.04 1.41 1.96
CA ASN A 148 -9.63 1.62 1.65
C ASN A 148 -8.79 0.57 2.38
N VAL A 149 -7.48 0.59 2.15
CA VAL A 149 -6.52 -0.19 2.92
C VAL A 149 -5.60 0.75 3.68
N GLN A 150 -5.35 0.44 4.95
CA GLN A 150 -4.46 1.18 5.83
C GLN A 150 -3.27 0.32 6.27
N TYR A 151 -2.13 0.96 6.49
CA TYR A 151 -0.99 0.30 7.12
C TYR A 151 -1.19 0.26 8.65
N ARG A 152 -0.97 -0.90 9.29
CA ARG A 152 -1.04 -1.04 10.75
C ARG A 152 0.35 -0.87 11.38
N PRO A 153 0.64 0.27 12.05
CA PRO A 153 1.92 0.43 12.75
C PRO A 153 1.98 -0.43 14.01
N GLU A 154 3.14 -1.01 14.30
CA GLU A 154 3.40 -1.72 15.58
C GLU A 154 3.70 -0.77 16.75
N HIS A 155 3.51 0.54 16.55
CA HIS A 155 3.78 1.57 17.56
C HIS A 155 2.60 2.55 17.63
N GLY A 156 2.33 3.06 18.83
CA GLY A 156 1.22 3.96 19.09
C GLY A 156 0.66 3.76 20.51
N PRO A 157 -0.45 4.41 20.84
CA PRO A 157 -1.13 4.22 22.11
C PRO A 157 -1.42 2.73 22.35
N MET A 158 -1.11 2.22 23.55
CA MET A 158 -1.20 0.80 23.91
C MET A 158 -2.58 0.20 23.62
N ALA A 159 -3.65 0.96 23.89
CA ALA A 159 -5.03 0.56 23.60
C ALA A 159 -5.29 0.30 22.09
N ALA A 160 -4.68 1.08 21.20
CA ALA A 160 -4.80 0.88 19.75
C ALA A 160 -4.00 -0.35 19.29
N TRP A 161 -2.84 -0.59 19.90
CA TRP A 161 -2.01 -1.77 19.63
C TRP A 161 -2.69 -3.06 20.08
N GLU A 162 -3.27 -3.09 21.28
CA GLU A 162 -4.00 -4.26 21.80
C GLU A 162 -5.20 -4.62 20.94
N LYS A 163 -5.95 -3.63 20.45
CA LYS A 163 -7.06 -3.83 19.52
C LYS A 163 -6.57 -4.48 18.22
N VAL A 164 -5.46 -4.00 17.68
CA VAL A 164 -4.84 -4.56 16.46
C VAL A 164 -4.40 -6.01 16.67
N GLN A 165 -3.81 -6.36 17.83
CA GLN A 165 -3.42 -7.74 18.13
C GLN A 165 -4.64 -8.65 18.24
N ARG A 166 -5.72 -8.17 18.87
CA ARG A 166 -6.98 -8.92 19.01
C ARG A 166 -7.58 -9.26 17.64
N ASP A 167 -7.62 -8.29 16.73
CA ASP A 167 -8.11 -8.49 15.36
C ASP A 167 -7.21 -9.41 14.50
N LEU A 168 -5.94 -9.59 14.86
CA LEU A 168 -4.98 -10.41 14.10
C LEU A 168 -5.03 -11.90 14.48
N TYR A 169 -5.42 -12.21 15.72
CA TYR A 169 -5.49 -13.55 16.28
C TYR A 169 -6.93 -14.04 16.52
N ALA A 170 -7.93 -13.23 16.15
CA ALA A 170 -9.32 -13.65 16.03
C ALA A 170 -9.58 -14.25 14.64
#